data_AF-A0A392NN86-F1
#
_entry.id   AF-A0A392NN86-F1
#
_cell.length_a   1.000
_cell.length_b   1.000
_cell.length_c   1.000
_cell.angle_alpha   90.00
_cell.angle_beta   90.00
_cell.angle_gamma   90.00
#
_symmetry.space_group_name_H-M   'P 1'
#
loop_
_entity.id
_entity.type
_entity.pdbx_description
1 polymer ?
#
loop_
_entity_poly.entity_id
_entity_poly.type
_entity_poly.pdbx_seq_one_letter_code
_entity_poly.pdbx_strand_id
1 'polypeptide(L)'
;YVWEQAEFDIIQRKTRISLHFHLKKEQRKIRHAFSYSWRLWTLPEIKDCLEEAGFRSVHFWVREMPDTSEITRTEGFGAGKDIKYEETTSFQQQDSWNAYIVGVA
;
A
#
# COMPACT_ATOMS: atom_id res chain seq x y z
N TYR A 1 -7.95 -8.98 -15.70
CA TYR A 1 -7.33 -9.81 -14.65
C TYR A 1 -8.07 -9.51 -13.34
N VAL A 2 -7.91 -10.34 -12.31
CA VAL A 2 -8.56 -10.15 -10.99
C VAL A 2 -7.52 -10.37 -9.91
N TRP A 3 -7.42 -9.43 -8.97
CA TRP A 3 -6.60 -9.58 -7.77
C TRP A 3 -7.45 -10.21 -6.66
N GLU A 4 -6.89 -11.19 -5.96
CA GLU A 4 -7.47 -11.85 -4.80
C GLU A 4 -6.51 -11.69 -3.63
N GLN A 5 -6.99 -11.07 -2.54
CA GLN A 5 -6.33 -11.13 -1.25
C GLN A 5 -6.83 -12.37 -0.53
N ALA A 6 -5.98 -13.40 -0.44
CA ALA A 6 -6.40 -14.72 0.01
C ALA A 6 -6.40 -14.84 1.54
N GLU A 7 -5.29 -14.43 2.18
CA GLU A 7 -5.04 -14.69 3.60
C GLU A 7 -4.24 -13.53 4.22
N PHE A 8 -4.50 -13.27 5.51
CA PHE A 8 -3.70 -12.37 6.34
C PHE A 8 -3.43 -13.01 7.71
N ASP A 9 -2.17 -13.33 7.97
CA ASP A 9 -1.67 -13.79 9.28
C ASP A 9 -1.35 -12.56 10.13
N ILE A 10 -2.17 -12.32 11.16
CA ILE A 10 -2.04 -11.17 12.06
C ILE A 10 -0.79 -11.24 12.95
N ILE A 11 -0.32 -12.45 13.29
CA ILE A 11 0.82 -12.65 14.19
C ILE A 11 2.13 -12.44 13.43
N GLN A 12 2.22 -13.00 12.23
CA GLN A 12 3.41 -12.84 11.37
C GLN A 12 3.35 -11.60 10.48
N ARG A 13 2.23 -10.87 10.48
CA ARG A 13 1.93 -9.75 9.57
C ARG A 13 2.13 -10.14 8.09
N LYS A 14 1.80 -11.36 7.69
CA LYS A 14 1.99 -11.82 6.29
C LYS A 14 0.67 -11.85 5.54
N THR A 15 0.68 -11.41 4.29
CA THR A 15 -0.46 -11.54 3.39
C THR A 15 -0.08 -12.23 2.10
N ARG A 16 -1.01 -13.00 1.54
CA ARG A 16 -0.88 -13.58 0.20
C ARG A 16 -1.86 -12.91 -0.76
N ILE A 17 -1.31 -12.32 -1.81
CA ILE A 17 -2.07 -11.67 -2.88
C ILE A 17 -1.81 -12.42 -4.18
N SER A 18 -2.88 -12.82 -4.87
CA SER A 18 -2.81 -13.57 -6.12
C SER A 18 -3.46 -12.81 -7.27
N LEU A 19 -2.87 -12.89 -8.45
CA LEU A 19 -3.38 -12.34 -9.70
C LEU A 19 -3.91 -13.48 -10.59
N HIS A 20 -5.16 -13.37 -10.99
CA HIS A 20 -5.87 -14.34 -11.84
C HIS A 20 -6.17 -13.74 -13.22
N PHE A 21 -6.05 -14.55 -14.26
CA PHE A 21 -6.44 -14.14 -15.62
C PHE A 21 -7.72 -14.86 -16.06
N HIS A 22 -8.64 -14.07 -16.60
CA HIS A 22 -9.86 -14.55 -17.23
C HIS A 22 -9.68 -14.45 -18.75
N LEU A 23 -9.57 -15.58 -19.43
CA LEU A 23 -9.39 -15.64 -20.88
C LEU A 23 -10.76 -15.63 -21.55
N LYS A 24 -11.20 -14.45 -21.99
CA LYS A 24 -12.55 -14.22 -22.56
C LYS A 24 -12.89 -15.15 -23.74
N LYS A 25 -11.90 -15.49 -24.58
CA LYS A 25 -12.11 -16.35 -25.77
C LYS A 25 -12.35 -17.82 -25.42
N GLU A 26 -11.77 -18.32 -24.33
CA GLU A 26 -11.82 -19.75 -23.99
C GLU A 26 -12.75 -20.07 -22.81
N GLN A 27 -13.38 -19.06 -22.18
CA GLN A 27 -14.11 -19.21 -20.91
C GLN A 27 -13.28 -19.90 -19.81
N ARG A 28 -11.95 -19.83 -19.91
CA ARG A 28 -11.00 -20.44 -18.98
C ARG A 28 -10.43 -19.41 -18.02
N LYS A 29 -10.20 -19.85 -16.78
CA LYS A 29 -9.58 -19.05 -15.72
C LYS A 29 -8.21 -19.64 -15.41
N ILE A 30 -7.16 -18.84 -15.55
CA ILE A 30 -5.84 -19.18 -15.02
C ILE A 30 -5.83 -18.65 -13.59
N ARG A 31 -5.93 -19.58 -12.62
CA ARG A 31 -5.87 -19.25 -11.21
C ARG A 31 -4.43 -19.12 -10.74
N HIS A 32 -4.16 -18.18 -9.83
CA HIS A 32 -2.84 -17.96 -9.22
C HIS A 32 -1.72 -17.81 -10.27
N ALA A 33 -1.99 -17.10 -11.36
CA ALA A 33 -1.00 -16.91 -12.42
C ALA A 33 0.27 -16.23 -11.89
N PHE A 34 0.08 -15.33 -10.93
CA PHE A 34 1.14 -14.83 -10.06
C PHE A 34 0.62 -14.82 -8.62
N SER A 35 1.44 -15.25 -7.68
CA SER A 35 1.14 -15.21 -6.25
C SER A 35 2.31 -14.60 -5.51
N TYR A 36 2.01 -13.65 -4.65
CA TYR A 36 3.00 -12.95 -3.86
C TYR A 36 2.70 -13.12 -2.38
N SER A 37 3.75 -13.31 -1.59
CA SER A 37 3.70 -13.37 -0.13
C SER A 37 4.46 -12.18 0.44
N TRP A 38 3.74 -11.22 1.02
CA TRP A 38 4.30 -9.97 1.49
C TRP A 38 4.20 -9.91 3.02
N ARG A 39 5.18 -9.27 3.66
CA ARG A 39 5.02 -8.80 5.03
C ARG A 39 4.40 -7.40 5.00
N LEU A 40 3.28 -7.23 5.68
CA LEU A 40 2.57 -5.97 5.82
C LEU A 40 3.15 -5.22 7.02
N TRP A 41 3.82 -4.11 6.75
CA TRP A 41 4.39 -3.25 7.78
C TRP A 41 3.43 -2.12 8.10
N THR A 42 3.38 -1.75 9.38
CA THR A 42 2.68 -0.54 9.84
C THR A 42 3.65 0.64 9.95
N LEU A 43 3.13 1.87 9.88
CA LEU A 43 3.95 3.08 10.04
C LEU A 43 4.74 3.09 11.36
N PRO A 44 4.16 2.72 12.52
CA PRO A 44 4.92 2.64 13.78
C PRO A 44 6.06 1.61 13.71
N GLU A 45 5.82 0.41 13.17
CA GLU A 45 6.87 -0.61 13.05
C GLU A 45 8.04 -0.13 12.19
N ILE A 46 7.77 0.62 11.11
CA ILE A 46 8.84 1.20 10.27
C ILE A 46 9.61 2.29 11.03
N LYS A 47 8.91 3.14 11.80
CA LYS A 47 9.57 4.13 12.65
C LYS A 47 10.49 3.47 13.66
N ASP A 48 10.02 2.46 14.38
CA ASP A 48 10.83 1.75 15.36
C ASP A 48 12.09 1.17 14.71
N CYS A 49 11.97 0.54 13.52
CA CYS A 49 13.12 0.04 12.76
C CYS A 49 14.11 1.14 12.34
N LEU A 50 13.63 2.35 11.99
CA LEU A 50 14.50 3.48 11.64
C LEU A 50 15.19 4.05 12.88
N GLU A 51 14.50 4.18 14.00
CA GLU A 51 15.10 4.63 15.27
C GLU A 51 16.16 3.62 15.74
N GLU A 52 15.88 2.31 15.67
CA GLU A 52 16.85 1.25 15.97
C GLU A 52 18.06 1.24 15.03
N ALA A 53 17.87 1.61 13.76
CA ALA A 53 18.95 1.74 12.79
C ALA A 53 19.85 2.97 13.03
N GLY A 54 19.48 3.85 13.98
CA GLY A 54 20.28 5.00 14.40
C GLY A 54 19.92 6.32 13.72
N PHE A 55 18.77 6.42 13.05
CA PHE A 55 18.26 7.70 12.58
C PHE A 55 17.85 8.57 13.79
N ARG A 56 18.23 9.86 13.79
CA ARG A 56 17.98 10.81 14.88
C ARG A 56 16.53 11.26 14.96
N SER A 57 15.87 11.37 13.82
CA SER A 57 14.45 11.71 13.73
C SER A 57 13.80 10.99 12.55
N VAL A 58 12.51 10.68 12.71
CA VAL A 58 11.68 10.05 11.69
C VAL A 58 10.43 10.92 11.48
N HIS A 59 10.21 11.33 10.24
CA HIS A 59 9.12 12.22 9.84
C HIS A 59 8.14 11.48 8.95
N PHE A 60 6.84 11.64 9.22
CA PHE A 60 5.77 11.08 8.41
C PHE A 60 5.12 12.18 7.58
N TRP A 61 5.11 11.98 6.28
CA TRP A 61 4.48 12.86 5.32
C TRP A 61 3.30 12.13 4.71
N VAL A 62 2.08 12.52 5.07
CA VAL A 62 0.86 11.80 4.69
C VAL A 62 0.04 12.61 3.70
N ARG A 63 -0.67 11.91 2.83
CA ARG A 63 -1.65 12.48 1.93
C ARG A 63 -2.87 11.57 1.85
N GLU A 64 -4.05 12.16 2.01
CA GLU A 64 -5.32 11.52 1.67
C GLU A 64 -5.48 11.37 0.15
N MET A 65 -5.90 10.18 -0.28
CA MET A 65 -6.16 9.89 -1.68
C MET A 65 -7.61 10.24 -2.03
N PRO A 66 -7.91 10.63 -3.29
CA PRO A 66 -9.28 10.79 -3.75
C PRO A 66 -10.09 9.50 -3.58
N ASP A 67 -11.41 9.64 -3.42
CA ASP A 67 -12.35 8.53 -3.23
C ASP A 67 -12.12 7.40 -4.26
N THR A 68 -11.94 6.19 -3.75
CA THR A 68 -11.59 5.03 -4.57
C THR A 68 -12.76 4.48 -5.39
N SER A 69 -14.00 4.86 -5.07
CA SER A 69 -15.20 4.41 -5.77
C SER A 69 -15.30 4.91 -7.23
N GLU A 70 -14.62 6.01 -7.57
CA GLU A 70 -14.54 6.54 -8.95
C GLU A 70 -13.36 5.97 -9.76
N ILE A 71 -12.50 5.15 -9.14
CA ILE A 71 -11.28 4.61 -9.77
C ILE A 71 -11.63 3.45 -10.70
N THR A 72 -12.00 3.78 -11.94
CA THR A 72 -12.20 2.80 -13.02
C THR A 72 -10.93 2.51 -13.82
N ARG A 73 -9.85 3.29 -13.63
CA ARG A 73 -8.55 3.14 -14.31
C ARG A 73 -7.38 3.60 -13.44
N THR A 74 -6.22 2.99 -13.64
CA THR A 74 -4.93 3.40 -13.04
C THR A 74 -4.37 4.72 -13.59
N GLU A 75 -5.08 5.38 -14.50
CA GLU A 75 -4.64 6.61 -15.19
C GLU A 75 -4.63 7.88 -14.29
N GLY A 76 -5.05 7.78 -13.02
CA GLY A 76 -5.07 8.90 -12.06
C GLY A 76 -3.97 8.89 -10.99
N PHE A 77 -3.09 7.90 -10.95
CA PHE A 77 -1.99 7.83 -9.96
C PHE A 77 -0.79 8.72 -10.32
N GLY A 78 -0.78 9.33 -11.51
CA GLY A 78 0.21 10.33 -11.90
C GLY A 78 0.07 11.57 -11.03
N ALA A 79 1.14 11.94 -10.33
CA ALA A 79 1.14 13.14 -9.50
C ALA A 79 0.93 14.39 -10.37
N GLY A 80 -0.31 14.88 -10.46
CA GLY A 80 -0.59 16.26 -10.83
C GLY A 80 0.29 17.21 -10.00
N LYS A 81 0.76 18.27 -10.63
CA LYS A 81 1.76 19.22 -10.09
C LYS A 81 1.41 19.83 -8.72
N ASP A 82 0.15 19.76 -8.29
CA ASP A 82 -0.37 20.40 -7.08
C ASP A 82 -0.59 19.43 -5.90
N ILE A 83 -0.06 18.21 -6.00
CA ILE A 83 -0.17 17.22 -4.94
C ILE A 83 0.79 17.55 -3.79
N LYS A 84 0.22 17.89 -2.63
CA LYS A 84 0.95 18.19 -1.40
C LYS A 84 0.86 17.01 -0.43
N TYR A 85 2.02 16.60 0.07
CA TYR A 85 2.13 15.77 1.26
C TYR A 85 2.35 16.69 2.45
N GLU A 86 1.71 16.39 3.57
CA GLU A 86 1.82 17.19 4.78
C GLU A 86 2.51 16.37 5.87
N GLU A 87 3.49 16.99 6.52
CA GLU A 87 4.12 16.39 7.69
C GLU A 87 3.10 16.34 8.83
N THR A 88 2.88 15.16 9.40
CA THR A 88 1.94 15.00 10.49
C THR A 88 2.42 14.01 11.54
N THR A 89 2.03 14.26 12.79
CA THR A 89 2.23 13.34 13.92
C THR A 89 0.98 12.50 14.21
N SER A 90 -0.17 12.82 13.60
CA SER A 90 -1.44 12.11 13.78
C SER A 90 -2.31 12.20 12.53
N PHE A 91 -2.87 11.07 12.11
CA PHE A 91 -3.75 11.00 10.96
C PHE A 91 -4.86 9.98 11.24
N GLN A 92 -6.13 10.39 11.11
CA GLN A 92 -7.26 9.48 11.28
C GLN A 92 -7.43 8.63 10.02
N GLN A 93 -7.77 7.35 10.19
CA GLN A 93 -7.98 6.43 9.05
C GLN A 93 -9.02 7.00 8.08
N GLN A 94 -8.60 7.15 6.82
CA GLN A 94 -9.46 7.50 5.68
C GLN A 94 -9.69 6.28 4.79
N ASP A 95 -10.52 6.42 3.75
CA ASP A 95 -10.75 5.36 2.75
C ASP A 95 -9.42 4.91 2.11
N SER A 96 -8.60 5.87 1.69
CA SER A 96 -7.25 5.60 1.20
C SER A 96 -6.30 6.76 1.45
N TRP A 97 -5.02 6.45 1.66
CA TRP A 97 -3.96 7.41 1.92
C TRP A 97 -2.62 6.85 1.49
N ASN A 98 -1.67 7.74 1.20
CA ASN A 98 -0.27 7.40 0.96
C ASN A 98 0.61 8.14 1.96
N ALA A 99 1.74 7.54 2.32
CA ALA A 99 2.70 8.15 3.22
C ALA A 99 4.13 7.98 2.69
N TYR A 100 4.94 9.02 2.89
CA TYR A 100 6.39 8.92 2.88
C TYR A 100 6.91 8.94 4.31
N ILE A 101 7.95 8.14 4.55
CA ILE A 101 8.63 8.05 5.84
C ILE A 101 10.07 8.49 5.60
N VAL A 102 10.51 9.52 6.32
CA VAL A 102 11.82 10.14 6.12
C VAL A 102 12.61 10.02 7.41
N GLY A 103 13.69 9.23 7.38
CA GLY A 103 14.68 9.18 8.45
C GLY A 103 15.79 10.21 8.22
N VAL A 104 16.17 10.95 9.27
CA VAL A 104 17.27 11.92 9.25
C VAL A 104 18.38 11.42 10.19
N ALA A 105 19.62 11.33 9.68
CA ALA A 105 20.77 10.77 10.38
C ALA A 105 21.70 11.83 10.99
#